data_AF-A0A0P7ZG38-F1
#
_entry.id   AF-A0A0P7ZG38-F1
#
_cell.length_a   1.000
_cell.length_b   1.000
_cell.length_c   1.000
_cell.angle_alpha   90.00
_cell.angle_beta   90.00
_cell.angle_gamma   90.00
#
_symmetry.space_group_name_H-M   'P 1'
#
loop_
_entity.id
_entity.type
_entity.pdbx_description
1 polymer ?
#
loop_
_entity_poly.entity_id
_entity_poly.type
_entity_poly.pdbx_seq_one_letter_code
_entity_poly.pdbx_strand_id
1 'polypeptide(L)'
;MGRTVPSFRMLLEGIVEELSAFRRALRGEDRNVFDSLMNKARRHASSCTVVPLLDPMEAIFLSILVEQQKEINSLREALSNDGRTSI
;
A
#
# COMPACT_ATOMS: atom_id res chain seq x y z
N MET A 1 32.60 9.62 -5.68
CA MET A 1 31.64 8.51 -5.87
C MET A 1 30.24 9.08 -5.71
N GLY A 2 29.52 9.24 -6.83
CA GLY A 2 28.21 9.89 -6.86
C GLY A 2 27.22 9.13 -5.98
N ARG A 3 26.49 9.85 -5.13
CA ARG A 3 25.44 9.26 -4.27
C ARG A 3 24.36 8.70 -5.18
N THR A 4 24.23 7.38 -5.25
CA THR A 4 23.08 6.72 -5.89
C THR A 4 21.82 7.21 -5.18
N VAL A 5 20.87 7.77 -5.93
CA VAL A 5 19.55 8.10 -5.40
C VAL A 5 18.86 6.78 -5.02
N PRO A 6 18.47 6.58 -3.75
CA PRO A 6 17.83 5.35 -3.34
C PRO A 6 16.52 5.18 -4.12
N SER A 7 16.27 3.98 -4.63
CA SER A 7 14.98 3.69 -5.26
C SER A 7 13.85 3.81 -4.24
N PHE A 8 12.64 4.11 -4.70
CA PHE A 8 11.47 4.11 -3.83
C PHE A 8 11.31 2.78 -3.08
N ARG A 9 11.67 1.65 -3.72
CA ARG A 9 11.68 0.33 -3.06
C ARG A 9 12.63 0.30 -1.86
N MET A 10 13.82 0.88 -1.97
CA MET A 10 14.76 0.95 -0.84
C MET A 10 14.23 1.82 0.30
N LEU A 11 13.62 2.96 -0.04
CA LEU A 11 13.00 3.87 0.94
C LEU A 11 11.82 3.19 1.64
N LEU A 12 10.97 2.47 0.88
CA LEU A 12 9.84 1.72 1.42
C LEU A 12 10.30 0.66 2.40
N GLU A 13 11.30 -0.17 2.06
CA GLU A 13 11.74 -1.20 2.99
C GLU A 13 12.39 -0.61 4.25
N GLY A 14 13.11 0.51 4.13
CA GLY A 14 13.62 1.24 5.30
C GLY A 14 12.50 1.71 6.24
N ILE A 15 11.45 2.30 5.68
CA ILE A 15 10.27 2.72 6.44
C ILE A 15 9.54 1.52 7.07
N VAL A 16 9.38 0.42 6.34
CA VAL A 16 8.74 -0.79 6.87
C VAL A 16 9.53 -1.34 8.06
N GLU A 17 10.86 -1.25 8.01
CA GLU A 17 11.74 -1.61 9.12
C GLU A 17 11.56 -0.68 10.32
N GLU A 18 11.46 0.63 10.11
CA GLU A 18 11.17 1.62 11.15
C GLU A 18 9.79 1.35 11.81
N LEU A 19 8.80 0.96 11.02
CA LEU A 19 7.47 0.59 11.50
C LEU A 19 7.42 -0.80 12.17
N SER A 20 8.53 -1.54 12.23
CA SER A 20 8.54 -2.88 12.80
C SER A 20 8.14 -2.91 14.28
N ALA A 21 8.49 -1.87 15.06
CA ALA A 21 8.07 -1.75 16.46
C ALA A 21 6.54 -1.57 16.57
N PHE A 22 5.96 -0.73 15.70
CA PHE A 22 4.51 -0.54 15.61
C PHE A 22 3.81 -1.85 15.24
N ARG A 23 4.31 -2.55 14.21
CA ARG A 23 3.79 -3.88 13.81
C ARG A 23 3.84 -4.89 14.95
N ARG A 24 4.90 -4.91 15.75
CA ARG A 24 5.04 -5.82 16.91
C ARG A 24 4.02 -5.50 18.01
N ALA A 25 3.64 -4.23 18.17
CA ALA A 25 2.61 -3.83 19.12
C ALA A 25 1.20 -4.28 18.70
N LEU A 26 0.93 -4.38 17.39
CA LEU A 26 -0.33 -4.92 16.86
C LEU A 26 -0.50 -6.40 17.21
N ARG A 27 -1.75 -6.82 17.45
CA ARG A 27 -2.12 -8.19 17.82
C ARG A 27 -3.19 -8.74 16.89
N GLY A 28 -3.22 -10.07 16.75
CA GLY A 28 -4.27 -10.77 16.01
C GLY A 28 -4.43 -10.26 14.58
N GLU A 29 -5.68 -9.91 14.23
CA GLU A 29 -6.08 -9.46 12.90
C GLU A 29 -5.37 -8.15 12.48
N ASP A 30 -5.16 -7.20 13.39
CA ASP A 30 -4.55 -5.91 13.06
C ASP A 30 -3.14 -6.07 12.48
N ARG A 31 -2.38 -7.05 12.97
CA ARG A 31 -1.04 -7.34 12.45
C ARG A 31 -1.11 -7.89 11.02
N ASN A 32 -2.10 -8.74 10.73
CA ASN A 32 -2.31 -9.29 9.39
C ASN A 32 -2.78 -8.20 8.42
N VAL A 33 -3.65 -7.29 8.87
CA VAL A 33 -4.08 -6.12 8.11
C VAL A 33 -2.88 -5.24 7.79
N PHE A 34 -2.03 -4.93 8.77
CA PHE A 34 -0.82 -4.15 8.55
C PHE A 34 0.09 -4.77 7.48
N ASP A 35 0.33 -6.09 7.53
CA ASP A 35 1.13 -6.79 6.54
C ASP A 35 0.52 -6.70 5.13
N SER A 36 -0.81 -6.81 5.03
CA SER A 36 -1.55 -6.60 3.78
C SER A 36 -1.37 -5.17 3.24
N LEU A 37 -1.45 -4.15 4.10
CA LEU A 37 -1.22 -2.76 3.72
C LEU A 37 0.20 -2.54 3.17
N MET A 38 1.22 -3.09 3.83
CA MET A 38 2.61 -2.96 3.35
C MET A 38 2.80 -3.67 2.00
N ASN A 39 2.09 -4.79 1.77
CA ASN A 39 2.09 -5.45 0.47
C ASN A 39 1.42 -4.62 -0.63
N LYS A 40 0.34 -3.88 -0.33
CA LYS A 40 -0.27 -2.92 -1.27
C LYS A 40 0.72 -1.82 -1.65
N ALA A 41 1.43 -1.26 -0.67
CA ALA A 41 2.46 -0.26 -0.92
C ALA A 41 3.56 -0.78 -1.86
N ARG A 42 4.02 -2.02 -1.67
CA ARG A 42 5.03 -2.66 -2.53
C ARG A 42 4.58 -2.83 -3.99
N ARG A 43 3.30 -3.02 -4.27
CA ARG A 43 2.78 -3.19 -5.65
C ARG A 43 2.99 -1.95 -6.51
N HIS A 44 3.04 -0.77 -5.89
CA HIS A 44 3.24 0.51 -6.57
C HIS A 44 4.69 1.00 -6.52
N ALA A 45 5.62 0.18 -6.04
CA ALA A 45 7.00 0.59 -5.86
C ALA A 45 7.73 0.98 -7.15
N SER A 46 7.25 0.49 -8.30
CA SER A 46 7.74 0.88 -9.64
C SER A 46 7.12 2.18 -10.17
N SER A 47 5.96 2.60 -9.64
CA SER A 47 5.20 3.78 -10.08
C SER A 47 5.63 5.06 -9.37
N CYS A 48 6.17 4.98 -8.15
CA CYS A 48 6.59 6.15 -7.38
C CYS A 48 7.93 6.76 -7.83
N THR A 49 8.65 6.12 -8.76
CA THR A 49 9.87 6.68 -9.39
C THR A 49 9.63 8.01 -10.11
N VAL A 50 8.37 8.37 -10.34
CA VAL A 50 7.93 9.54 -11.13
C VAL A 50 7.71 10.79 -10.25
N VAL A 51 7.75 10.67 -8.91
CA VAL A 51 7.49 11.82 -8.02
C VAL A 51 8.60 12.05 -7.01
N PRO A 52 9.72 12.69 -7.42
CA PRO A 52 10.86 13.01 -6.55
C PRO A 52 10.52 13.97 -5.40
N LEU A 53 9.33 14.60 -5.43
CA LEU A 53 8.92 15.63 -4.48
C LEU A 53 8.11 15.09 -3.30
N LEU A 54 7.47 13.93 -3.43
CA LEU A 54 6.65 13.38 -2.34
C LEU A 54 7.54 12.79 -1.24
N ASP A 55 7.15 13.00 0.02
CA ASP A 55 7.77 12.26 1.11
C ASP A 55 7.49 10.75 0.92
N PRO A 56 8.46 9.85 1.19
CA PRO A 56 8.26 8.43 0.96
C PRO A 56 7.07 7.82 1.72
N MET A 57 6.72 8.34 2.90
CA MET A 57 5.51 7.92 3.63
C MET A 57 4.23 8.33 2.89
N GLU A 58 4.18 9.53 2.32
CA GLU A 58 3.03 10.00 1.55
C GLU A 58 2.80 9.11 0.32
N ALA A 59 3.89 8.71 -0.36
CA ALA A 59 3.83 7.81 -1.50
C ALA A 59 3.38 6.39 -1.11
N ILE A 60 3.78 5.89 0.07
CA ILE A 60 3.26 4.64 0.65
C ILE A 60 1.76 4.74 0.91
N PHE A 61 1.30 5.81 1.55
CA PHE A 61 -0.13 6.01 1.84
C PHE A 61 -0.95 6.13 0.56
N LEU A 62 -0.48 6.89 -0.43
CA LEU A 62 -1.15 7.01 -1.72
C LEU A 62 -1.27 5.64 -2.41
N SER A 63 -0.21 4.85 -2.38
CA SER A 63 -0.21 3.49 -2.95
C SER A 63 -1.23 2.57 -2.26
N ILE A 64 -1.34 2.66 -0.93
CA ILE A 64 -2.34 1.91 -0.16
C ILE A 64 -3.74 2.35 -0.54
N LEU A 65 -4.00 3.66 -0.61
CA LEU A 65 -5.30 4.23 -0.95
C LEU A 65 -5.74 3.82 -2.36
N VAL A 66 -4.83 3.79 -3.34
CA VAL A 66 -5.13 3.33 -4.70
C VAL A 66 -5.59 1.88 -4.72
N GLU A 67 -4.87 0.98 -4.04
CA GLU A 67 -5.25 -0.44 -3.99
C GLU A 67 -6.56 -0.65 -3.21
N GLN A 68 -6.80 0.11 -2.15
CA GLN A 68 -8.07 0.06 -1.42
C GLN A 68 -9.23 0.57 -2.28
N GLN A 69 -9.04 1.65 -3.03
CA GLN A 69 -10.09 2.17 -3.92
C GLN A 69 -10.45 1.16 -5.02
N LYS A 70 -9.47 0.43 -5.56
CA LYS A 70 -9.69 -0.67 -6.52
C LYS A 70 -10.52 -1.79 -5.90
N GLU A 71 -10.22 -2.20 -4.67
CA GLU A 71 -11.00 -3.21 -3.95
C GLU A 71 -12.43 -2.74 -3.68
N ILE A 72 -12.62 -1.49 -3.24
CA ILE A 72 -13.95 -0.91 -3.03
C ILE A 72 -14.75 -0.90 -4.32
N ASN A 73 -14.14 -0.51 -5.45
CA ASN A 73 -14.82 -0.52 -6.75
C ASN A 73 -15.23 -1.94 -7.15
N SER A 74 -14.33 -2.92 -6.99
CA SER A 74 -14.61 -4.33 -7.29
C SER A 74 -15.75 -4.88 -6.43
N LEU A 75 -15.77 -4.55 -5.13
CA LEU A 75 -16.86 -4.94 -4.24
C LEU A 75 -18.20 -4.31 -4.65
N ARG A 76 -18.20 -3.02 -5.03
CA ARG A 76 -19.40 -2.32 -5.52
C ARG A 76 -19.93 -2.93 -6.82
N GLU A 77 -19.04 -3.30 -7.74
CA GLU A 77 -19.41 -3.99 -8.98
C GLU A 77 -20.01 -5.36 -8.71
N ALA A 78 -19.40 -6.15 -7.81
CA ALA A 78 -19.90 -7.46 -7.42
C ALA A 78 -21.32 -7.38 -6.83
N LEU A 79 -21.55 -6.46 -5.89
CA LEU A 79 -22.88 -6.22 -5.30
C LEU A 79 -23.91 -5.75 -6.33
N SER A 80 -23.49 -4.93 -7.31
CA SER A 80 -24.37 -4.45 -8.37
C SER A 80 -24.76 -5.55 -9.36
N ASN A 81 -23.88 -6.53 -9.58
CA ASN A 81 -24.15 -7.67 -10.45
C ASN A 81 -25.02 -8.73 -9.77
N ASP A 82 -24.85 -8.95 -8.46
CA ASP A 82 -25.66 -9.91 -7.68
C ASP A 82 -27.15 -9.48 -7.61
N GLY A 83 -27.40 -8.16 -7.54
CA GLY A 83 -28.75 -7.59 -7.62
C GLY A 83 -29.44 -7.74 -9.00
N ARG A 84 -28.70 -8.06 -10.06
CA ARG A 84 -29.26 -8.31 -11.41
C ARG A 84 -29.61 -9.78 -11.68
N THR A 85 -29.14 -10.70 -10.84
CA THR A 85 -29.41 -12.14 -10.99
C THR A 85 -30.67 -12.59 -10.22
N SER A 86 -31.28 -11.69 -9.44
CA SER A 86 -32.49 -11.97 -8.64
C SER A 86 -33.81 -11.47 -9.25
N ILE A 87 -33.89 -11.24 -10.58
CA ILE A 87 -35.14 -10.85 -11.28
C ILE A 87 -35.45 -11.87 -12.38
#